data_AF-G0QFF9-F1
#
_entry.id   AF-G0QFF9-F1
#
_cell.length_a   1.000
_cell.length_b   1.000
_cell.length_c   1.000
_cell.angle_alpha   90.00
_cell.angle_beta   90.00
_cell.angle_gamma   90.00
#
_symmetry.space_group_name_H-M   'P 1'
#
loop_
_entity.id
_entity.type
_entity.pdbx_description
1 polymer ?
#
loop_
_entity_poly.entity_id
_entity_poly.type
_entity_poly.pdbx_seq_one_letter_code
_entity_poly.pdbx_strand_id
1 'polypeptide(L)'
;MGWGFPPDIDGGLDIHVYNLFNQLKQAENIEVALALPEERAPEKENIIPVASSSGGIRWRAMKMSSHIAEIAENYDIIHTHDWFGAEAGFKAKKYSGCRWVSTFHSISSDRTRGESQNGLEQVALQHSDITIAVSRKLSNKIRETYGHEPEVVRNGFSQPGSSGKDIKKQLGIQNEMVFFVGRHAEQKGIEHLLYGFKKFLEDEGKKGNSCHWR
;
A
#
# COMPACT_ATOMS: atom_id res chain seq x y z
N MET A 1 -11.14 -1.98 6.07
CA MET A 1 -10.13 -2.18 7.14
C MET A 1 -8.78 -1.63 6.67
N GLY A 2 -8.17 -0.71 7.41
CA GLY A 2 -6.84 -0.17 7.12
C GLY A 2 -5.82 -0.52 8.20
N TRP A 3 -4.63 0.09 8.11
CA TRP A 3 -3.56 -0.07 9.11
C TRP A 3 -3.05 1.27 9.64
N GLY A 4 -2.79 2.25 8.76
CA GLY A 4 -2.41 3.62 9.13
C GLY A 4 -3.26 4.68 8.42
N PHE A 5 -3.21 5.89 8.95
CA PHE A 5 -3.89 7.08 8.42
C PHE A 5 -3.12 8.34 8.81
N PRO A 6 -3.05 9.40 7.99
CA PRO A 6 -2.33 10.62 8.35
C PRO A 6 -2.70 11.16 9.75
N PRO A 7 -1.70 11.47 10.60
CA PRO A 7 -0.27 11.57 10.31
C PRO A 7 0.54 10.24 10.33
N ASP A 8 -0.04 9.15 10.86
CA ASP A 8 0.65 7.89 11.10
C ASP A 8 0.60 6.94 9.90
N ILE A 9 1.55 7.11 8.97
CA ILE A 9 1.63 6.37 7.70
C ILE A 9 2.90 5.50 7.63
N ASP A 10 2.70 4.20 7.47
CA ASP A 10 3.76 3.20 7.29
C ASP A 10 4.03 2.87 5.83
N GLY A 11 3.34 3.42 4.85
CA GLY A 11 3.78 3.31 3.46
C GLY A 11 2.68 3.46 2.41
N GLY A 12 2.94 2.90 1.23
CA GLY A 12 2.06 3.03 0.07
C GLY A 12 0.68 2.40 0.24
N LEU A 13 0.55 1.37 1.08
CA LEU A 13 -0.74 0.78 1.45
C LEU A 13 -1.61 1.80 2.19
N ASP A 14 -1.08 2.44 3.23
CA ASP A 14 -1.84 3.42 4.01
C ASP A 14 -2.22 4.64 3.16
N ILE A 15 -1.33 5.08 2.27
CA ILE A 15 -1.65 6.14 1.29
C ILE A 15 -2.76 5.70 0.34
N HIS A 16 -2.75 4.45 -0.13
CA HIS A 16 -3.82 3.93 -0.97
C HIS A 16 -5.15 3.92 -0.21
N VAL A 17 -5.18 3.37 1.01
CA VAL A 17 -6.39 3.30 1.85
C VAL A 17 -6.91 4.70 2.16
N TYR A 18 -6.03 5.64 2.51
CA TYR A 18 -6.38 7.03 2.74
C TYR A 18 -7.07 7.67 1.52
N ASN A 19 -6.48 7.53 0.33
CA ASN A 19 -7.07 8.12 -0.88
C ASN A 19 -8.39 7.43 -1.25
N LEU A 20 -8.44 6.10 -1.19
CA LEU A 20 -9.66 5.34 -1.46
C LEU A 20 -10.79 5.76 -0.52
N PHE A 21 -10.54 5.81 0.79
CA PHE A 21 -11.52 6.22 1.79
C PHE A 21 -12.07 7.62 1.52
N ASN A 22 -11.20 8.61 1.26
CA ASN A 22 -11.65 9.98 1.02
C ASN A 22 -12.41 10.16 -0.30
N GLN A 23 -12.11 9.34 -1.32
CA GLN A 23 -12.84 9.39 -2.59
C GLN A 23 -14.19 8.67 -2.48
N LEU A 24 -14.26 7.53 -1.78
CA LEU A 24 -15.53 6.85 -1.51
C LEU A 24 -16.47 7.72 -0.66
N LYS A 25 -15.92 8.47 0.32
CA LYS A 25 -16.71 9.40 1.15
C LYS A 25 -17.38 10.52 0.33
N GLN A 26 -16.87 10.83 -0.86
CA GLN A 26 -17.45 11.84 -1.75
C GLN A 26 -18.52 11.27 -2.69
N ALA A 27 -18.68 9.95 -2.77
CA ALA A 27 -19.69 9.34 -3.61
C ALA A 27 -21.08 9.42 -2.94
N GLU A 28 -22.08 9.92 -3.67
CA GLU A 28 -23.43 10.19 -3.12
C GLU A 28 -24.17 8.93 -2.64
N ASN A 29 -23.79 7.76 -3.15
CA ASN A 29 -24.48 6.49 -2.91
C ASN A 29 -23.63 5.47 -2.13
N ILE A 30 -22.58 5.93 -1.45
CA ILE A 30 -21.67 5.05 -0.69
C ILE A 30 -21.52 5.60 0.73
N GLU A 31 -22.01 4.83 1.70
CA GLU A 31 -21.60 4.98 3.09
C GLU A 31 -20.28 4.24 3.30
N VAL A 32 -19.28 4.92 3.84
CA VAL A 32 -17.95 4.33 4.08
C VAL A 32 -17.51 4.59 5.50
N ALA A 33 -17.01 3.55 6.17
CA ALA A 33 -16.27 3.66 7.40
C ALA A 33 -14.91 2.96 7.31
N LEU A 34 -13.92 3.50 8.02
CA LEU A 34 -12.57 2.99 8.06
C LEU A 34 -12.21 2.55 9.47
N ALA A 35 -12.22 1.23 9.68
CA ALA A 35 -11.70 0.61 10.89
C ALA A 35 -10.16 0.59 10.87
N LEU A 36 -9.55 1.12 11.94
CA LEU A 36 -8.09 1.21 12.16
C LEU A 36 -7.73 0.76 13.57
N PRO A 37 -6.47 0.35 13.84
CA PRO A 37 -5.98 0.20 15.21
C PRO A 37 -6.17 1.50 15.99
N GLU A 38 -6.72 1.43 17.20
CA GLU A 38 -7.09 2.61 18.02
C GLU A 38 -5.95 3.63 18.14
N GLU A 39 -4.70 3.17 18.29
CA GLU A 39 -3.55 4.05 18.47
C GLU A 39 -3.06 4.70 17.16
N ARG A 40 -3.68 4.35 16.04
CA ARG A 40 -3.43 4.88 14.69
C ARG A 40 -4.67 5.51 14.07
N ALA A 41 -5.78 5.52 14.80
CA ALA A 41 -7.06 6.05 14.36
C ALA A 41 -7.18 7.50 14.83
N PRO A 42 -7.10 8.50 13.94
CA PRO A 42 -7.35 9.88 14.35
C PRO A 42 -8.84 10.08 14.64
N GLU A 43 -9.15 11.02 15.54
CA GLU A 43 -10.52 11.45 15.83
C GLU A 43 -11.13 12.19 14.62
N LYS A 44 -11.71 11.44 13.70
CA LYS A 44 -12.36 11.94 12.48
C LYS A 44 -13.62 11.17 12.18
N GLU A 45 -14.58 11.85 11.57
CA GLU A 45 -15.82 11.26 11.10
C GLU A 45 -15.55 10.05 10.20
N ASN A 46 -16.32 8.97 10.42
CA ASN A 46 -16.27 7.70 9.72
C ASN A 46 -14.96 6.90 9.90
N ILE A 47 -14.10 7.30 10.84
CA ILE A 47 -12.97 6.48 11.29
C ILE A 47 -13.37 5.81 12.60
N ILE A 48 -13.29 4.47 12.62
CA ILE A 48 -13.68 3.66 13.78
C ILE A 48 -12.39 3.13 14.43
N PRO A 49 -12.03 3.60 15.64
CA PRO A 49 -10.91 3.03 16.37
C PRO A 49 -11.29 1.63 16.85
N VAL A 50 -10.42 0.65 16.59
CA VAL A 50 -10.60 -0.74 17.01
C VAL A 50 -9.49 -1.08 17.98
N ALA A 51 -9.90 -1.47 19.20
CA ALA A 51 -8.98 -1.91 20.25
C ALA A 51 -8.00 -2.94 19.70
N SER A 52 -6.71 -2.62 19.80
CA SER A 52 -5.62 -3.47 19.35
C SER A 52 -4.82 -3.97 20.55
N SER A 53 -3.74 -4.72 20.32
CA SER A 53 -2.87 -5.19 21.39
C SER A 53 -1.43 -4.76 21.15
N SER A 54 -0.57 -4.89 22.15
CA SER A 54 0.87 -4.86 21.90
C SER A 54 1.32 -6.09 21.08
N GLY A 55 2.46 -5.98 20.39
CA GLY A 55 3.07 -7.07 19.63
C GLY A 55 3.13 -6.84 18.12
N GLY A 56 3.51 -7.88 17.39
CA GLY A 56 3.67 -7.84 15.94
C GLY A 56 2.34 -7.67 15.19
N ILE A 57 2.42 -7.10 13.97
CA ILE A 57 1.27 -6.81 13.10
C ILE A 57 0.30 -7.99 12.94
N ARG A 58 0.81 -9.22 12.81
CA ARG A 58 -0.01 -10.42 12.70
C ARG A 58 -0.91 -10.60 13.92
N TRP A 59 -0.34 -10.57 15.12
CA TRP A 59 -1.08 -10.77 16.36
C TRP A 59 -2.14 -9.68 16.58
N ARG A 60 -1.76 -8.43 16.30
CA ARG A 60 -2.65 -7.28 16.40
C ARG A 60 -3.85 -7.40 15.46
N ALA A 61 -3.61 -7.73 14.19
CA ALA A 61 -4.66 -7.93 13.22
C ALA A 61 -5.60 -9.10 13.59
N MET A 62 -5.05 -10.21 14.09
CA MET A 62 -5.84 -11.32 14.61
C MET A 62 -6.76 -10.88 15.77
N LYS A 63 -6.25 -10.09 16.71
CA LYS A 63 -7.02 -9.59 17.86
C LYS A 63 -8.15 -8.63 17.46
N MET A 64 -7.91 -7.79 16.47
CA MET A 64 -8.91 -6.85 15.96
C MET A 64 -9.99 -7.53 15.09
N SER A 65 -9.69 -8.70 14.52
CA SER A 65 -10.49 -9.30 13.45
C SER A 65 -11.96 -9.55 13.79
N SER A 66 -12.29 -9.97 15.03
CA SER A 66 -13.68 -10.20 15.44
C SER A 66 -14.45 -8.89 15.58
N HIS A 67 -13.87 -7.88 16.22
CA HIS A 67 -14.51 -6.56 16.35
C HIS A 67 -14.70 -5.89 14.98
N ILE A 68 -13.74 -6.05 14.05
CA ILE A 68 -13.92 -5.58 12.67
C ILE A 68 -15.06 -6.31 11.97
N ALA A 69 -15.22 -7.62 12.20
CA ALA A 69 -16.32 -8.39 11.64
C ALA A 69 -17.68 -7.96 12.21
N GLU A 70 -17.76 -7.66 13.51
CA GLU A 70 -18.96 -7.11 14.17
C GLU A 70 -19.32 -5.73 13.60
N ILE A 71 -18.32 -4.85 13.40
CA ILE A 71 -18.54 -3.56 12.73
C ILE A 71 -19.12 -3.78 11.34
N ALA A 72 -18.59 -4.76 10.60
CA ALA A 72 -19.01 -5.07 9.23
C ALA A 72 -20.47 -5.52 9.13
N GLU A 73 -21.11 -6.01 10.22
CA GLU A 73 -22.54 -6.35 10.22
C GLU A 73 -23.45 -5.17 9.84
N ASN A 74 -22.97 -3.94 9.94
CA ASN A 74 -23.70 -2.74 9.57
C ASN A 74 -23.48 -2.30 8.11
N TYR A 75 -22.74 -3.07 7.30
CA TYR A 75 -22.34 -2.70 5.94
C TYR A 75 -22.58 -3.85 4.96
N ASP A 76 -22.80 -3.54 3.68
CA ASP A 76 -22.97 -4.55 2.64
C ASP A 76 -21.63 -5.18 2.20
N ILE A 77 -20.54 -4.43 2.34
CA ILE A 77 -19.21 -4.76 1.82
C ILE A 77 -18.17 -4.57 2.90
N ILE A 78 -17.31 -5.58 3.08
CA ILE A 78 -16.04 -5.42 3.78
C ILE A 78 -14.90 -5.40 2.76
N HIS A 79 -14.12 -4.31 2.78
CA HIS A 79 -12.91 -4.18 1.98
C HIS A 79 -11.67 -4.30 2.87
N THR A 80 -10.87 -5.35 2.66
CA THR A 80 -9.63 -5.61 3.39
C THR A 80 -8.40 -5.38 2.53
N HIS A 81 -7.28 -5.05 3.16
CA HIS A 81 -6.02 -4.77 2.48
C HIS A 81 -4.92 -5.68 3.00
N ASP A 82 -4.21 -6.35 2.08
CA ASP A 82 -3.16 -7.33 2.34
C ASP A 82 -3.57 -8.48 3.28
N TRP A 83 -2.63 -9.39 3.52
CA TRP A 83 -2.81 -10.63 4.26
C TRP A 83 -3.33 -10.45 5.69
N PHE A 84 -3.02 -9.33 6.35
CA PHE A 84 -3.42 -9.11 7.74
C PHE A 84 -4.93 -8.86 7.88
N GLY A 85 -5.59 -8.41 6.80
CA GLY A 85 -7.05 -8.25 6.79
C GLY A 85 -7.82 -9.55 6.54
N ALA A 86 -7.15 -10.64 6.17
CA ALA A 86 -7.80 -11.87 5.73
C ALA A 86 -8.73 -12.49 6.78
N GLU A 87 -8.32 -12.50 8.05
CA GLU A 87 -9.15 -13.07 9.12
C GLU A 87 -10.41 -12.25 9.38
N ALA A 88 -10.31 -10.92 9.36
CA ALA A 88 -11.46 -10.03 9.51
C ALA A 88 -12.45 -10.19 8.35
N GLY A 89 -11.94 -10.20 7.11
CA GLY A 89 -12.75 -10.41 5.91
C GLY A 89 -13.45 -11.76 5.89
N PHE A 90 -12.73 -12.82 6.24
CA PHE A 90 -13.29 -14.17 6.33
C PHE A 90 -14.39 -14.26 7.40
N LYS A 91 -14.17 -13.70 8.60
CA LYS A 91 -15.16 -13.69 9.68
C LYS A 91 -16.40 -12.89 9.30
N ALA A 92 -16.24 -11.68 8.76
CA ALA A 92 -17.35 -10.87 8.29
C ALA A 92 -18.19 -11.64 7.26
N LYS A 93 -17.57 -12.10 6.16
CA LYS A 93 -18.29 -12.91 5.16
C LYS A 93 -19.03 -14.11 5.77
N LYS A 94 -18.40 -14.82 6.70
CA LYS A 94 -18.96 -16.02 7.30
C LYS A 94 -20.13 -15.74 8.25
N TYR A 95 -20.07 -14.65 9.02
CA TYR A 95 -21.01 -14.41 10.12
C TYR A 95 -22.02 -13.31 9.85
N SER A 96 -21.67 -12.30 9.05
CA SER A 96 -22.57 -11.19 8.68
C SER A 96 -23.13 -11.31 7.26
N GLY A 97 -22.55 -12.17 6.41
CA GLY A 97 -22.95 -12.31 5.02
C GLY A 97 -22.47 -11.17 4.11
N CYS A 98 -21.64 -10.25 4.61
CA CYS A 98 -21.07 -9.17 3.80
C CYS A 98 -20.29 -9.73 2.61
N ARG A 99 -20.37 -9.03 1.48
CA ARG A 99 -19.49 -9.29 0.33
C ARG A 99 -18.07 -8.89 0.72
N TRP A 100 -17.11 -9.79 0.52
CA TRP A 100 -15.71 -9.54 0.90
C TRP A 100 -14.82 -9.22 -0.31
N VAL A 101 -14.31 -7.99 -0.35
CA VAL A 101 -13.29 -7.53 -1.29
C VAL A 101 -11.92 -7.52 -0.61
N SER A 102 -10.91 -8.13 -1.23
CA SER A 102 -9.52 -8.12 -0.73
C SER A 102 -8.56 -7.54 -1.76
N THR A 103 -7.88 -6.45 -1.42
CA THR A 103 -6.82 -5.84 -2.25
C THR A 103 -5.44 -6.23 -1.74
N PHE A 104 -4.61 -6.77 -2.64
CA PHE A 104 -3.21 -7.08 -2.42
C PHE A 104 -2.34 -5.94 -2.93
N HIS A 105 -1.45 -5.45 -2.05
CA HIS A 105 -0.41 -4.46 -2.35
C HIS A 105 0.96 -5.12 -2.57
N SER A 106 1.17 -6.27 -1.93
CA SER A 106 2.34 -7.14 -2.12
C SER A 106 2.04 -8.52 -1.54
N ILE A 107 2.78 -9.54 -1.95
CA ILE A 107 2.72 -10.87 -1.32
C ILE A 107 3.97 -11.15 -0.49
N SER A 108 3.93 -12.19 0.34
CA SER A 108 5.01 -12.48 1.30
C SER A 108 6.34 -12.75 0.60
N SER A 109 6.32 -13.38 -0.58
CA SER A 109 7.51 -13.57 -1.41
C SER A 109 8.15 -12.27 -1.92
N ASP A 110 7.44 -11.13 -1.92
CA ASP A 110 8.03 -9.82 -2.25
C ASP A 110 8.85 -9.26 -1.07
N ARG A 111 8.60 -9.76 0.15
CA ARG A 111 9.18 -9.24 1.40
C ARG A 111 10.23 -10.19 2.00
N THR A 112 10.23 -11.45 1.58
CA THR A 112 11.16 -12.48 2.05
C THR A 112 12.05 -12.97 0.91
N ARG A 113 13.30 -13.33 1.20
CA ARG A 113 14.14 -14.04 0.23
C ARG A 113 13.58 -15.48 0.04
N GLY A 114 12.99 -15.75 -1.12
CA GLY A 114 12.47 -17.08 -1.51
C GLY A 114 10.96 -17.10 -1.74
N GLU A 115 10.48 -18.23 -2.26
CA GLU A 115 9.04 -18.50 -2.43
C GLU A 115 8.43 -18.83 -1.08
N SER A 116 7.91 -17.83 -0.39
CA SER A 116 7.12 -18.02 0.83
C SER A 116 5.63 -17.89 0.50
N GLN A 117 4.86 -18.93 0.81
CA GLN A 117 3.40 -18.86 0.80
C GLN A 117 2.92 -18.50 2.21
N ASN A 118 2.01 -17.54 2.30
CA ASN A 118 1.39 -17.14 3.55
C ASN A 118 -0.04 -17.64 3.58
N GLY A 119 -0.39 -18.45 4.58
CA GLY A 119 -1.73 -19.03 4.70
C GLY A 119 -2.85 -17.97 4.73
N LEU A 120 -2.59 -16.76 5.23
CA LEU A 120 -3.57 -15.67 5.21
C LEU A 120 -3.75 -15.08 3.80
N GLU A 121 -2.70 -15.03 2.98
CA GLU A 121 -2.80 -14.64 1.57
C GLU A 121 -3.63 -15.67 0.82
N GLN A 122 -3.38 -16.97 1.05
CA GLN A 122 -4.16 -18.05 0.45
C GLN A 122 -5.64 -18.01 0.86
N VAL A 123 -5.94 -17.79 2.15
CA VAL A 123 -7.32 -17.63 2.64
C VAL A 123 -8.01 -16.46 1.93
N ALA A 124 -7.35 -15.31 1.82
CA ALA A 124 -7.91 -14.16 1.12
C ALA A 124 -8.14 -14.46 -0.36
N LEU A 125 -7.21 -15.10 -1.06
CA LEU A 125 -7.37 -15.43 -2.48
C LEU A 125 -8.51 -16.42 -2.73
N GLN A 126 -8.65 -17.44 -1.88
CA GLN A 126 -9.61 -18.53 -2.08
C GLN A 126 -11.03 -18.20 -1.60
N HIS A 127 -11.18 -17.33 -0.60
CA HIS A 127 -12.46 -17.11 0.06
C HIS A 127 -13.04 -15.71 -0.15
N SER A 128 -12.24 -14.72 -0.60
CA SER A 128 -12.80 -13.42 -0.97
C SER A 128 -13.74 -13.57 -2.14
N ASP A 129 -14.76 -12.73 -2.15
CA ASP A 129 -15.68 -12.62 -3.27
C ASP A 129 -15.08 -11.91 -4.47
N ILE A 130 -14.23 -10.93 -4.20
CA ILE A 130 -13.46 -10.19 -5.19
C ILE A 130 -12.03 -10.05 -4.67
N THR A 131 -11.07 -10.38 -5.53
CA THR A 131 -9.63 -10.22 -5.25
C THR A 131 -9.06 -9.21 -6.21
N ILE A 132 -8.34 -8.21 -5.68
CA ILE A 132 -7.74 -7.13 -6.45
C ILE A 132 -6.22 -7.17 -6.27
N ALA A 133 -5.47 -6.99 -7.33
CA ALA A 133 -4.04 -6.71 -7.30
C ALA A 133 -3.76 -5.30 -7.82
N VAL A 134 -2.94 -4.52 -7.12
CA VAL A 134 -2.67 -3.11 -7.50
C VAL A 134 -1.81 -2.94 -8.76
N SER A 135 -1.32 -4.04 -9.35
CA SER A 135 -0.57 -4.01 -10.60
C SER A 135 -0.65 -5.35 -11.35
N ARG A 136 -0.43 -5.29 -12.66
CA ARG A 136 -0.32 -6.50 -13.50
C ARG A 136 0.86 -7.38 -13.06
N LYS A 137 1.97 -6.77 -12.63
CA LYS A 137 3.13 -7.50 -12.10
C LYS A 137 2.74 -8.33 -10.87
N LEU A 138 2.02 -7.72 -9.93
CA LEU A 138 1.55 -8.41 -8.72
C LEU A 138 0.53 -9.50 -9.06
N SER A 139 -0.43 -9.22 -9.95
CA SER A 139 -1.40 -10.23 -10.40
C SER A 139 -0.73 -11.46 -11.02
N ASN A 140 0.24 -11.25 -11.91
CA ASN A 140 1.02 -12.33 -12.51
C ASN A 140 1.77 -13.14 -11.44
N LYS A 141 2.37 -12.45 -10.47
CA LYS A 141 3.11 -13.12 -9.39
C LYS A 141 2.17 -13.94 -8.50
N ILE A 142 1.00 -13.41 -8.14
CA ILE A 142 -0.03 -14.15 -7.40
C ILE A 142 -0.47 -15.39 -8.18
N ARG A 143 -0.65 -15.27 -9.50
CA ARG A 143 -0.98 -16.41 -10.37
C ARG A 143 0.12 -17.48 -10.36
N GLU A 144 1.37 -17.07 -10.46
CA GLU A 144 2.52 -17.99 -10.41
C GLU A 144 2.66 -18.67 -9.04
N THR A 145 2.43 -17.95 -7.94
CA THR A 145 2.65 -18.43 -6.57
C THR A 145 1.46 -19.21 -5.99
N TYR A 146 0.23 -18.78 -6.29
CA TYR A 146 -0.99 -19.30 -5.67
C TYR A 146 -2.00 -19.88 -6.67
N GLY A 147 -1.75 -19.80 -7.98
CA GLY A 147 -2.67 -20.29 -9.02
C GLY A 147 -3.96 -19.46 -9.16
N HIS A 148 -4.01 -18.26 -8.57
CA HIS A 148 -5.16 -17.37 -8.60
C HIS A 148 -4.85 -16.10 -9.39
N GLU A 149 -5.79 -15.58 -10.18
CA GLU A 149 -5.59 -14.36 -10.98
C GLU A 149 -6.55 -13.25 -10.52
N PRO A 150 -6.09 -12.34 -9.62
CA PRO A 150 -6.88 -11.20 -9.18
C PRO A 150 -7.19 -10.20 -10.30
N GLU A 151 -8.25 -9.41 -10.12
CA GLU A 151 -8.51 -8.25 -10.99
C GLU A 151 -7.45 -7.17 -10.78
N VAL A 152 -6.99 -6.52 -11.85
CA VAL A 152 -5.99 -5.47 -11.76
C VAL A 152 -6.65 -4.10 -11.67
N VAL A 153 -6.65 -3.51 -10.47
CA VAL A 153 -7.05 -2.12 -10.23
C VAL A 153 -5.84 -1.33 -9.77
N ARG A 154 -5.30 -0.47 -10.64
CA ARG A 154 -4.09 0.31 -10.34
C ARG A 154 -4.36 1.38 -9.29
N ASN A 155 -3.34 1.71 -8.51
CA ASN A 155 -3.40 2.86 -7.61
C ASN A 155 -3.69 4.14 -8.42
N GLY A 156 -4.71 4.88 -7.99
CA GLY A 156 -4.94 6.25 -8.44
C GLY A 156 -3.94 7.22 -7.79
N PHE A 157 -3.66 8.32 -8.47
CA PHE A 157 -2.92 9.45 -7.92
C PHE A 157 -3.61 10.73 -8.37
N SER A 158 -3.63 11.74 -7.50
CA SER A 158 -4.11 13.08 -7.87
C SER A 158 -3.24 13.63 -9.00
N GLN A 159 -3.85 14.36 -9.94
CA GLN A 159 -3.08 15.04 -10.96
C GLN A 159 -2.03 15.95 -10.28
N PRO A 160 -0.74 15.83 -10.67
CA PRO A 160 0.30 16.62 -10.05
C PRO A 160 0.05 18.11 -10.34
N GLY A 161 -0.08 18.90 -9.28
CA GLY A 161 -0.08 20.36 -9.38
C GLY A 161 1.34 20.92 -9.42
N SER A 162 1.50 22.10 -10.03
CA SER A 162 2.74 22.87 -9.88
C SER A 162 2.67 23.71 -8.61
N SER A 163 3.72 23.64 -7.79
CA SER A 163 3.87 24.56 -6.65
C SER A 163 4.31 25.97 -7.07
N GLY A 164 4.63 26.17 -8.36
CA GLY A 164 5.26 27.39 -8.87
C GLY A 164 6.70 27.62 -8.39
N LYS A 165 7.25 26.69 -7.59
CA LYS A 165 8.61 26.81 -7.04
C LYS A 165 9.62 26.22 -8.01
N ASP A 166 10.65 26.99 -8.31
CA ASP A 166 11.86 26.51 -8.97
C ASP A 166 12.79 25.89 -7.91
N ILE A 167 12.56 24.61 -7.62
CA ILE A 167 13.35 23.85 -6.64
C ILE A 167 14.82 23.78 -7.05
N LYS A 168 15.10 23.64 -8.35
CA LYS A 168 16.45 23.59 -8.89
C LYS A 168 17.21 24.88 -8.55
N LYS A 169 16.59 26.05 -8.79
CA LYS A 169 17.15 27.36 -8.43
C LYS A 169 17.29 27.55 -6.93
N GLN A 170 16.32 27.13 -6.13
CA GLN A 170 16.38 27.24 -4.66
C GLN A 170 17.52 26.44 -4.06
N LEU A 171 17.83 25.27 -4.63
CA LEU A 171 18.95 24.42 -4.23
C LEU A 171 20.29 24.87 -4.85
N GLY A 172 20.31 25.95 -5.64
CA GLY A 172 21.50 26.46 -6.31
C GLY A 172 22.03 25.58 -7.45
N ILE A 173 21.26 24.59 -7.88
CA ILE A 173 21.67 23.62 -8.90
C ILE A 173 21.61 24.29 -10.28
N GLN A 174 22.78 24.49 -10.90
CA GLN A 174 22.87 25.12 -12.24
C GLN A 174 22.65 24.10 -13.37
N ASN A 175 23.17 22.90 -13.21
CA ASN A 175 23.18 21.85 -14.24
C ASN A 175 21.94 20.94 -14.15
N GLU A 176 21.84 19.91 -14.99
CA GLU A 176 20.75 18.92 -14.95
C GLU A 176 20.57 18.30 -13.55
N MET A 177 19.31 18.10 -13.13
CA MET A 177 18.97 17.55 -11.82
C MET A 177 18.29 16.19 -11.96
N VAL A 178 18.88 15.18 -11.36
CA VAL A 178 18.24 13.87 -11.13
C VAL A 178 17.88 13.79 -9.65
N PHE A 179 16.64 13.41 -9.34
CA PHE A 179 16.19 13.24 -7.96
C PHE A 179 15.49 11.91 -7.78
N PHE A 180 15.64 11.34 -6.58
CA PHE A 180 15.00 10.09 -6.18
C PHE A 180 13.99 10.37 -5.06
N VAL A 181 12.76 9.90 -5.22
CA VAL A 181 11.72 9.98 -4.20
C VAL A 181 11.32 8.58 -3.80
N GLY A 182 11.71 8.16 -2.60
CA GLY A 182 11.39 6.85 -2.06
C GLY A 182 12.02 6.64 -0.69
N ARG A 183 11.60 5.58 -0.01
CA ARG A 183 12.22 5.17 1.26
C ARG A 183 13.64 4.65 1.00
N HIS A 184 14.55 4.95 1.91
CA HIS A 184 15.89 4.40 1.89
C HIS A 184 15.86 2.94 2.33
N ALA A 185 15.72 2.02 1.38
CA ALA A 185 15.67 0.59 1.64
C ALA A 185 16.27 -0.17 0.47
N GLU A 186 16.92 -1.32 0.75
CA GLU A 186 17.67 -2.12 -0.22
C GLU A 186 16.84 -2.45 -1.47
N GLN A 187 15.57 -2.82 -1.29
CA GLN A 187 14.64 -3.13 -2.38
C GLN A 187 14.32 -1.95 -3.32
N LYS A 188 14.73 -0.72 -2.97
CA LYS A 188 14.52 0.47 -3.80
C LYS A 188 15.68 0.78 -4.73
N GLY A 189 16.82 0.10 -4.60
CA GLY A 189 17.88 0.13 -5.61
C GLY A 189 18.61 1.46 -5.72
N ILE A 190 18.70 2.25 -4.64
CA ILE A 190 19.37 3.56 -4.67
C ILE A 190 20.85 3.40 -5.06
N GLU A 191 21.48 2.31 -4.64
CA GLU A 191 22.84 1.93 -5.02
C GLU A 191 22.98 1.73 -6.54
N HIS A 192 21.94 1.26 -7.23
CA HIS A 192 21.94 1.14 -8.68
C HIS A 192 21.87 2.51 -9.36
N LEU A 193 21.09 3.45 -8.80
CA LEU A 193 21.06 4.84 -9.27
C LEU A 193 22.43 5.50 -9.12
N LEU A 194 23.07 5.35 -7.96
CA LEU A 194 24.41 5.88 -7.71
C LEU A 194 25.46 5.25 -8.63
N TYR A 195 25.39 3.94 -8.85
CA TYR A 195 26.27 3.23 -9.78
C TYR A 195 26.09 3.72 -11.23
N GLY A 196 24.84 3.86 -11.68
CA GLY A 196 24.52 4.39 -13.01
C GLY A 196 25.02 5.83 -13.18
N PHE A 197 24.86 6.67 -12.15
CA PHE A 197 25.34 8.04 -12.17
C PHE A 197 26.88 8.11 -12.25
N LYS A 198 27.58 7.25 -11.50
CA LYS A 198 29.04 7.10 -11.62
C LYS A 198 29.45 6.74 -13.04
N LYS A 199 28.77 5.77 -13.67
CA LYS A 199 29.05 5.33 -15.05
C LYS A 199 28.81 6.45 -16.06
N PHE A 200 27.73 7.21 -15.90
CA PHE A 200 27.44 8.38 -16.72
C PHE A 200 28.57 9.42 -16.65
N LEU A 201 29.05 9.74 -15.43
CA LEU A 201 30.15 10.68 -15.24
C LEU A 201 31.48 10.18 -15.85
N GLU A 202 31.77 8.88 -15.74
CA GLU A 202 32.95 8.26 -16.36
C GLU A 202 32.92 8.40 -17.89
N ASP A 203 31.76 8.29 -18.52
CA ASP A 203 31.63 8.38 -19.98
C ASP A 203 31.60 9.83 -20.49
N GLU A 204 30.98 10.76 -19.76
CA GLU A 204 31.07 12.19 -20.09
C GLU A 204 32.51 12.72 -19.94
N GLY A 205 33.23 12.27 -18.91
CA GLY A 205 34.65 12.61 -18.75
C GLY A 205 35.54 12.08 -19.89
N LYS A 206 35.20 10.94 -20.49
CA LYS A 206 35.91 10.41 -21.68
C LYS A 206 35.61 11.17 -22.96
N LYS A 207 34.44 11.83 -23.07
CA LYS A 207 34.06 12.63 -24.24
C LYS A 207 34.66 14.04 -24.26
N GLY A 208 35.50 14.39 -23.28
CA GLY A 208 36.15 15.71 -23.20
C GLY A 208 35.25 16.82 -22.67
N ASN A 209 34.03 16.50 -22.24
CA ASN A 209 33.18 17.43 -21.51
C ASN A 209 33.71 17.50 -20.07
N SER A 210 34.30 18.63 -19.68
CA SER A 210 34.73 18.85 -18.29
C SER A 210 33.50 18.91 -17.39
N CYS A 211 33.07 17.76 -16.87
CA CYS A 211 32.03 17.64 -15.87
C CYS A 211 32.52 18.25 -14.55
N HIS A 212 32.19 19.52 -14.30
CA HIS A 212 32.38 20.18 -13.01
C HIS A 212 31.13 19.97 -12.15
N TRP A 213 31.06 18.80 -11.52
CA TRP A 213 30.08 18.51 -10.47
C TRP A 213 30.84 18.46 -9.15
N ARG A 214 30.76 19.55 -8.38
CA ARG A 214 31.17 19.59 -6.98
C ARG A 214 29.98 19.31 -6.09
#